data_AF-A0A6L3ELY1-F1
#
_entry.id   AF-A0A6L3ELY1-F1
#
_cell.length_a   1.000
_cell.length_b   1.000
_cell.length_c   1.000
_cell.angle_alpha   90.00
_cell.angle_beta   90.00
_cell.angle_gamma   90.00
#
_symmetry.space_group_name_H-M   'P 1'
#
loop_
_entity.id
_entity.type
_entity.pdbx_description
1 polymer ?
#
loop_
_entity_poly.entity_id
_entity_poly.type
_entity_poly.pdbx_seq_one_letter_code
_entity_poly.pdbx_strand_id
1 'polypeptide(L)'
;MTPGARGPVACVLAVAAAPAFAHATVEGIGNFYNGLLHPFVVLPHALALIALGLLLGQQGVGHARRALPAFGLAAAVSLLVSAWVSGLPLGVAILSAGTVAGLLVAAATPLPRFLTLGLATATAIFIGLDSNPDGLGGVARLTLLSGVWLGTGFAVLGCFGIAETLRRGWQRIGIRIAGSWIAAVSIMVVSVDAGR
;
A
#
# COMPACT_ATOMS: atom_id res chain seq x y z
N MET A 1 -6.57 49.11 11.15
CA MET A 1 -6.51 47.65 11.35
C MET A 1 -5.20 47.14 10.77
N THR A 2 -4.23 46.81 11.62
CA THR A 2 -2.84 46.53 11.26
C THR A 2 -2.65 45.07 10.82
N PRO A 3 -2.08 44.80 9.63
CA PRO A 3 -1.69 43.47 9.21
C PRO A 3 -0.26 43.20 9.69
N GLY A 4 -0.07 42.40 10.73
CA GLY A 4 1.29 42.10 11.19
C GLY A 4 1.31 41.26 12.45
N ALA A 5 1.61 39.97 12.28
CA ALA A 5 2.21 39.09 13.31
C ALA A 5 2.17 37.60 12.93
N ARG A 6 1.49 37.18 11.84
CA ARG A 6 1.31 35.75 11.54
C ARG A 6 2.45 35.12 10.72
N GLY A 7 3.21 35.92 9.97
CA GLY A 7 4.31 35.46 9.12
C GLY A 7 5.52 34.86 9.86
N PRO A 8 6.08 35.51 10.88
CA PRO A 8 7.32 35.01 11.51
C PRO A 8 7.08 33.77 12.37
N VAL A 9 5.90 33.66 13.01
CA VAL A 9 5.54 32.48 13.82
C VAL A 9 5.42 31.23 12.95
N ALA A 10 4.85 31.35 11.76
CA ALA A 10 4.74 30.23 10.81
C ALA A 10 6.12 29.75 10.33
N CYS A 11 7.04 30.67 10.03
CA CYS A 11 8.40 30.32 9.63
C CYS A 11 9.20 29.67 10.77
N VAL A 12 9.05 30.14 12.01
CA VAL A 12 9.72 29.54 13.17
C VAL A 12 9.19 28.13 13.45
N LEU A 13 7.88 27.91 13.34
CA LEU A 13 7.28 26.58 13.50
C LEU A 13 7.70 25.60 12.39
N ALA A 14 7.86 26.09 11.16
CA ALA A 14 8.33 25.26 10.03
C ALA A 14 9.80 24.85 10.18
N VAL A 15 10.65 25.72 10.74
CA VAL A 15 12.07 25.43 10.98
C VAL A 15 12.26 24.58 12.25
N ALA A 16 11.33 24.64 13.20
CA ALA A 16 11.33 23.83 14.42
C ALA A 16 10.71 22.43 14.24
N ALA A 17 10.28 22.07 13.02
CA ALA A 17 9.77 20.74 12.71
C ALA A 17 10.91 19.71 12.78
N ALA A 18 11.12 19.13 13.96
CA ALA A 18 11.99 17.97 14.13
C ALA A 18 11.46 16.79 13.30
N PRO A 19 12.33 15.87 12.84
CA PRO A 19 11.86 14.62 12.24
C PRO A 19 10.95 13.92 13.24
N ALA A 20 9.67 13.78 12.88
CA ALA A 20 8.75 12.98 13.65
C ALA A 20 9.20 11.52 13.54
N PHE A 21 9.82 10.99 14.59
CA PHE A 21 10.11 9.56 14.73
C PHE A 21 8.80 8.78 14.92
N ALA A 22 7.95 8.76 13.89
CA ALA A 22 6.70 8.02 13.85
C ALA A 22 6.91 6.55 13.43
N HIS A 23 8.11 5.99 13.66
CA HIS A 23 8.47 4.64 13.19
C HIS A 23 7.97 3.51 14.10
N ALA A 24 7.07 3.82 15.03
CA ALA A 24 6.16 2.86 15.64
C ALA A 24 4.72 3.36 15.44
N THR A 25 3.93 2.66 14.62
CA THR A 25 2.52 3.00 14.32
C THR A 25 1.64 3.14 15.56
N VAL A 26 1.94 2.42 16.64
CA VAL A 26 1.38 2.60 17.98
C VAL A 26 2.45 2.24 19.01
N GLU A 27 2.73 3.13 19.96
CA GLU A 27 3.69 2.85 21.04
C GLU A 27 3.15 1.72 21.95
N GLY A 28 4.00 0.75 22.30
CA GLY A 28 3.66 -0.31 23.24
C GLY A 28 2.94 -1.56 22.67
N ILE A 29 2.53 -1.59 21.39
CA ILE A 29 1.85 -2.77 20.81
C ILE A 29 2.80 -3.90 20.40
N GLY A 30 4.12 -3.65 20.41
CA GLY A 30 5.15 -4.62 20.01
C GLY A 30 5.38 -4.74 18.50
N ASN A 31 6.54 -5.24 18.11
CA ASN A 31 7.04 -5.25 16.72
C ASN A 31 6.14 -6.01 15.76
N PHE A 32 5.55 -7.13 16.19
CA PHE A 32 4.68 -7.94 15.35
C PHE A 32 3.41 -7.19 14.94
N TYR A 33 2.68 -6.63 15.90
CA TYR A 33 1.46 -5.87 15.63
C TYR A 33 1.75 -4.56 14.90
N ASN A 34 2.91 -3.95 15.16
CA ASN A 34 3.38 -2.80 14.41
C ASN A 34 3.55 -3.16 12.92
N GLY A 35 4.21 -4.28 12.63
CA GLY A 35 4.34 -4.81 11.28
C GLY A 35 2.98 -5.16 10.66
N LEU A 36 2.10 -5.81 11.42
CA LEU A 36 0.75 -6.17 10.95
C LEU A 36 -0.06 -4.97 10.48
N LEU A 37 0.02 -3.86 11.20
CA LEU A 37 -0.71 -2.62 10.90
C LEU A 37 0.03 -1.72 9.89
N HIS A 38 1.33 -1.89 9.70
CA HIS A 38 2.15 -1.11 8.79
C HIS A 38 1.51 -0.86 7.41
N PRO A 39 1.04 -1.88 6.66
CA PRO A 39 0.44 -1.66 5.34
C PRO A 39 -0.89 -0.88 5.36
N PHE A 40 -1.55 -0.77 6.51
CA PHE A 40 -2.81 -0.02 6.66
C PHE A 40 -2.57 1.44 7.06
N VAL A 41 -1.43 1.72 7.70
CA VAL A 41 -1.05 3.07 8.15
C VAL A 41 -0.23 3.80 7.08
N VAL A 42 0.57 3.06 6.30
CA VAL A 42 1.29 3.61 5.15
C VAL A 42 0.33 3.75 3.97
N LEU A 43 -0.05 5.00 3.66
CA LEU A 43 -1.07 5.29 2.65
C LEU A 43 -0.77 4.68 1.25
N PRO A 44 0.46 4.76 0.71
CA PRO A 44 0.81 4.07 -0.54
C PRO A 44 0.51 2.56 -0.52
N HIS A 45 0.88 1.88 0.57
CA HIS A 45 0.62 0.45 0.75
C HIS A 45 -0.88 0.18 0.76
N ALA A 46 -1.63 0.93 1.57
CA ALA A 46 -3.08 0.73 1.70
C ALA A 46 -3.79 0.87 0.35
N LEU A 47 -3.51 1.93 -0.41
CA LEU A 47 -4.13 2.18 -1.72
C LEU A 47 -3.81 1.05 -2.72
N ALA A 48 -2.54 0.66 -2.82
CA ALA A 48 -2.12 -0.38 -3.75
C ALA A 48 -2.72 -1.76 -3.40
N LEU A 49 -2.74 -2.14 -2.12
CA LEU A 49 -3.27 -3.42 -1.66
C LEU A 49 -4.80 -3.50 -1.80
N ILE A 50 -5.51 -2.43 -1.46
CA ILE A 50 -6.96 -2.35 -1.63
C ILE A 50 -7.31 -2.44 -3.12
N ALA A 51 -6.67 -1.64 -3.98
CA ALA A 51 -6.92 -1.68 -5.41
C ALA A 51 -6.62 -3.07 -6.02
N LEU A 52 -5.51 -3.70 -5.64
CA LEU A 52 -5.15 -5.04 -6.11
C LEU A 52 -6.17 -6.09 -5.65
N GLY A 53 -6.60 -6.06 -4.39
CA GLY A 53 -7.61 -6.99 -3.87
C GLY A 53 -8.96 -6.83 -4.58
N LEU A 54 -9.42 -5.59 -4.75
CA LEU A 54 -10.64 -5.29 -5.52
C LEU A 54 -10.52 -5.77 -6.98
N LEU A 55 -9.37 -5.55 -7.62
CA LEU A 55 -9.10 -6.00 -8.98
C LEU A 55 -9.20 -7.52 -9.07
N LEU A 56 -8.51 -8.25 -8.20
CA LEU A 56 -8.56 -9.73 -8.20
C LEU A 56 -9.98 -10.24 -7.95
N GLY A 57 -10.76 -9.60 -7.08
CA GLY A 57 -12.15 -9.97 -6.82
C GLY A 57 -13.06 -9.76 -8.02
N GLN A 58 -12.86 -8.68 -8.78
CA GLN A 58 -13.58 -8.45 -10.05
C GLN A 58 -13.22 -9.47 -11.13
N GLN A 59 -11.96 -9.93 -11.19
CA GLN A 59 -11.51 -10.93 -12.17
C GLN A 59 -11.94 -12.36 -11.79
N GLY A 60 -12.18 -12.60 -10.50
CA GLY A 60 -12.70 -13.84 -9.95
C GLY A 60 -11.64 -14.85 -9.51
N VAL A 61 -12.12 -15.94 -8.90
CA VAL A 61 -11.29 -16.98 -8.24
C VAL A 61 -10.25 -17.60 -9.18
N GLY A 62 -10.55 -17.70 -10.48
CA GLY A 62 -9.63 -18.27 -11.47
C GLY A 62 -8.32 -17.51 -11.60
N HIS A 63 -8.34 -16.18 -11.47
CA HIS A 63 -7.14 -15.33 -11.47
C HIS A 63 -6.47 -15.32 -10.10
N ALA A 64 -7.27 -15.21 -9.03
CA ALA A 64 -6.79 -15.18 -7.66
C ALA A 64 -6.02 -16.45 -7.26
N ARG A 65 -6.42 -17.62 -7.77
CA ARG A 65 -5.77 -18.92 -7.48
C ARG A 65 -4.26 -18.93 -7.77
N ARG A 66 -3.80 -18.16 -8.76
CA ARG A 66 -2.35 -18.02 -9.06
C ARG A 66 -1.78 -16.72 -8.53
N ALA A 67 -2.53 -15.63 -8.61
CA ALA A 67 -2.05 -14.32 -8.22
C ALA A 67 -1.80 -14.20 -6.71
N LEU A 68 -2.66 -14.76 -5.85
CA LEU A 68 -2.52 -14.68 -4.39
C LEU A 68 -1.31 -15.45 -3.84
N PRO A 69 -1.05 -16.73 -4.20
CA PRO A 69 0.16 -17.40 -3.72
C PRO A 69 1.42 -16.75 -4.30
N ALA A 70 1.39 -16.27 -5.55
CA ALA A 70 2.51 -15.53 -6.13
C ALA A 70 2.77 -14.21 -5.41
N PHE A 71 1.72 -13.46 -5.05
CA PHE A 71 1.80 -12.28 -4.20
C PHE A 71 2.44 -12.62 -2.85
N GLY A 72 1.95 -13.66 -2.16
CA GLY A 72 2.47 -14.06 -0.85
C GLY A 72 3.94 -14.47 -0.88
N LEU A 73 4.36 -15.23 -1.90
CA LEU A 73 5.76 -15.61 -2.11
C LEU A 73 6.63 -14.39 -2.46
N ALA A 74 6.18 -13.55 -3.38
CA ALA A 74 6.89 -12.34 -3.78
C ALA A 74 7.05 -11.36 -2.61
N ALA A 75 6.01 -11.20 -1.77
CA ALA A 75 6.05 -10.38 -0.56
C ALA A 75 7.05 -10.95 0.45
N ALA A 76 7.01 -12.26 0.73
CA ALA A 76 7.97 -12.89 1.64
C ALA A 76 9.42 -12.70 1.17
N VAL A 77 9.69 -12.96 -0.11
CA VAL A 77 11.04 -12.82 -0.68
C VAL A 77 11.50 -11.37 -0.66
N SER A 78 10.68 -10.42 -1.11
CA SER A 78 11.05 -9.00 -1.14
C SER A 78 11.24 -8.41 0.27
N LEU A 79 10.41 -8.80 1.25
CA LEU A 79 10.57 -8.40 2.65
C LEU A 79 11.87 -8.92 3.27
N LEU A 80 12.30 -10.12 2.90
CA LEU A 80 13.62 -10.59 3.29
C LEU A 80 14.68 -9.74 2.60
N VAL A 81 14.64 -9.65 1.27
CA VAL A 81 15.62 -8.92 0.43
C VAL A 81 15.78 -7.45 0.86
N SER A 82 14.74 -6.83 1.40
CA SER A 82 14.78 -5.45 1.91
C SER A 82 15.82 -5.24 3.04
N ALA A 83 16.38 -6.31 3.63
CA ALA A 83 17.49 -6.19 4.59
C ALA A 83 18.82 -5.81 3.97
N TRP A 84 18.96 -6.04 2.68
CA TRP A 84 20.17 -5.79 1.92
C TRP A 84 19.99 -4.66 0.90
N VAL A 85 18.76 -4.15 0.77
CA VAL A 85 18.39 -3.11 -0.19
C VAL A 85 17.66 -2.02 0.58
N SER A 86 18.27 -0.84 0.70
CA SER A 86 17.71 0.32 1.38
C SER A 86 17.81 1.58 0.52
N GLY A 87 16.97 2.57 0.82
CA GLY A 87 17.01 3.89 0.16
C GLY A 87 16.44 3.93 -1.25
N LEU A 88 15.69 2.91 -1.68
CA LEU A 88 14.96 2.98 -2.96
C LEU A 88 13.70 3.85 -2.79
N PRO A 89 13.47 4.88 -3.63
CA PRO A 89 12.27 5.72 -3.55
C PRO A 89 11.06 5.00 -4.18
N LEU A 90 10.59 3.92 -3.55
CA LEU A 90 9.55 3.05 -4.10
C LEU A 90 8.13 3.59 -3.91
N GLY A 91 7.94 4.62 -3.09
CA GLY A 91 6.62 5.25 -2.88
C GLY A 91 5.91 5.62 -4.18
N VAL A 92 6.61 6.24 -5.14
CA VAL A 92 6.05 6.60 -6.45
C VAL A 92 5.67 5.35 -7.26
N ALA A 93 6.49 4.29 -7.22
CA ALA A 93 6.19 3.04 -7.91
C ALA A 93 4.97 2.32 -7.31
N ILE A 94 4.84 2.32 -5.98
CA ILE A 94 3.69 1.74 -5.27
C ILE A 94 2.41 2.51 -5.58
N LEU A 95 2.45 3.85 -5.52
CA LEU A 95 1.30 4.69 -5.88
C LEU A 95 0.95 4.57 -7.37
N SER A 96 1.94 4.40 -8.25
CA SER A 96 1.70 4.14 -9.66
C SER A 96 0.99 2.80 -9.87
N ALA A 97 1.41 1.75 -9.16
CA ALA A 97 0.72 0.45 -9.16
C ALA A 97 -0.71 0.58 -8.63
N GLY A 98 -0.93 1.33 -7.55
CA GLY A 98 -2.26 1.65 -7.00
C GLY A 98 -3.14 2.42 -7.98
N THR A 99 -2.55 3.38 -8.71
CA THR A 99 -3.23 4.14 -9.77
C THR A 99 -3.69 3.22 -10.90
N VAL A 100 -2.78 2.41 -11.44
CA VAL A 100 -3.08 1.47 -12.52
C VAL A 100 -4.14 0.47 -12.08
N ALA A 101 -3.99 -0.15 -10.90
CA ALA A 101 -4.97 -1.08 -10.37
C ALA A 101 -6.34 -0.39 -10.14
N GLY A 102 -6.37 0.81 -9.57
CA GLY A 102 -7.60 1.58 -9.36
C GLY A 102 -8.32 1.93 -10.66
N LEU A 103 -7.59 2.33 -11.69
CA LEU A 103 -8.13 2.58 -13.03
C LEU A 103 -8.69 1.30 -13.66
N LEU A 104 -7.99 0.17 -13.54
CA LEU A 104 -8.46 -1.13 -14.03
C LEU A 104 -9.73 -1.58 -13.29
N VAL A 105 -9.81 -1.34 -11.97
CA VAL A 105 -11.01 -1.59 -11.16
C VAL A 105 -12.18 -0.72 -11.62
N ALA A 106 -11.93 0.57 -11.88
CA ALA A 106 -12.94 1.52 -12.35
C ALA A 106 -13.42 1.18 -13.77
N ALA A 107 -12.53 0.74 -14.64
CA ALA A 107 -12.83 0.33 -16.00
C ALA A 107 -13.57 -1.01 -16.07
N ALA A 108 -13.44 -1.86 -15.03
CA ALA A 108 -14.00 -3.21 -14.98
C ALA A 108 -13.61 -4.05 -16.21
N THR A 109 -12.39 -3.84 -16.71
CA THR A 109 -11.87 -4.51 -17.90
C THR A 109 -11.49 -5.96 -17.59
N PRO A 110 -11.91 -6.94 -18.39
CA PRO A 110 -11.43 -8.32 -18.25
C PRO A 110 -9.94 -8.37 -18.60
N LEU A 111 -9.13 -8.88 -17.69
CA LEU A 111 -7.68 -9.00 -17.87
C LEU A 111 -7.28 -10.44 -18.13
N PRO A 112 -6.27 -10.68 -18.98
CA PRO A 112 -5.65 -11.97 -19.07
C PRO A 112 -4.88 -12.30 -17.78
N ARG A 113 -4.84 -13.60 -17.43
CA ARG A 113 -4.28 -14.08 -16.15
C ARG A 113 -2.82 -13.68 -15.89
N PHE A 114 -2.02 -13.52 -16.95
CA PHE A 114 -0.62 -13.13 -16.80
C PHE A 114 -0.48 -11.68 -16.33
N LEU A 115 -1.38 -10.77 -16.73
CA LEU A 115 -1.35 -9.38 -16.27
C LEU A 115 -1.75 -9.29 -14.80
N THR A 116 -2.79 -10.01 -14.36
CA THR A 116 -3.14 -10.03 -12.94
C THR A 116 -2.04 -10.64 -12.07
N LEU A 117 -1.35 -11.66 -12.59
CA LEU A 117 -0.20 -12.26 -11.92
C LEU A 117 0.93 -11.24 -11.81
N GLY A 118 1.30 -10.59 -12.92
CA GLY A 118 2.36 -9.59 -12.98
C GLY A 118 2.10 -8.39 -12.07
N LEU A 119 0.87 -7.86 -12.06
CA LEU A 119 0.46 -6.77 -11.16
C LEU A 119 0.56 -7.18 -9.69
N ALA A 120 0.10 -8.39 -9.34
CA ALA A 120 0.17 -8.89 -7.98
C ALA A 120 1.63 -9.06 -7.53
N THR A 121 2.49 -9.67 -8.35
CA THR A 121 3.91 -9.84 -8.02
C THR A 121 4.67 -8.51 -7.95
N ALA A 122 4.42 -7.59 -8.88
CA ALA A 122 5.09 -6.29 -8.88
C ALA A 122 4.70 -5.46 -7.64
N THR A 123 3.40 -5.42 -7.31
CA THR A 123 2.91 -4.74 -6.10
C THR A 123 3.52 -5.33 -4.84
N ALA A 124 3.58 -6.67 -4.74
CA ALA A 124 4.21 -7.34 -3.60
C ALA A 124 5.70 -6.98 -3.45
N ILE A 125 6.44 -6.96 -4.56
CA ILE A 125 7.87 -6.63 -4.57
C ILE A 125 8.10 -5.18 -4.12
N PHE A 126 7.35 -4.22 -4.69
CA PHE A 126 7.52 -2.81 -4.34
C PHE A 126 7.24 -2.58 -2.85
N ILE A 127 6.14 -3.13 -2.34
CA ILE A 127 5.76 -3.01 -0.92
C ILE A 127 6.80 -3.69 -0.02
N GLY A 128 7.23 -4.91 -0.35
CA GLY A 128 8.16 -5.65 0.49
C GLY A 128 9.54 -5.00 0.57
N LEU A 129 10.01 -4.40 -0.53
CA LEU A 129 11.27 -3.64 -0.55
C LEU A 129 11.17 -2.30 0.19
N ASP A 130 10.00 -1.66 0.20
CA ASP A 130 9.75 -0.39 0.91
C ASP A 130 9.53 -0.58 2.42
N SER A 131 9.16 -1.80 2.86
CA SER A 131 8.77 -2.09 4.24
C SER A 131 9.95 -2.44 5.19
N ASN A 132 11.18 -2.03 4.88
CA ASN A 132 12.33 -2.28 5.76
C ASN A 132 12.30 -1.31 6.97
N PRO A 133 12.25 -1.80 8.23
CA PRO A 133 12.31 -0.94 9.39
C PRO A 133 13.73 -0.41 9.64
N ASP A 134 13.86 0.91 9.77
CA ASP A 134 15.13 1.53 10.17
C ASP A 134 15.48 1.19 11.63
N GLY A 135 16.76 0.88 11.89
CA GLY A 135 17.30 0.69 13.24
C GLY A 135 16.96 -0.63 13.93
N LEU A 136 16.17 -1.53 13.33
CA LEU A 136 15.87 -2.85 13.89
C LEU A 136 16.77 -3.96 13.31
N GLY A 137 17.36 -4.75 14.19
CA GLY A 137 18.20 -5.90 13.84
C GLY A 137 17.63 -7.25 14.29
N GLY A 138 18.16 -8.33 13.72
CA GLY A 138 17.96 -9.71 14.18
C GLY A 138 16.49 -10.15 14.30
N VAL A 139 16.15 -10.75 15.45
CA VAL A 139 14.80 -11.31 15.71
C VAL A 139 13.73 -10.22 15.72
N ALA A 140 14.01 -9.05 16.28
CA ALA A 140 13.05 -7.94 16.35
C ALA A 140 12.57 -7.53 14.95
N ARG A 141 13.49 -7.46 13.99
CA ARG A 141 13.21 -7.20 12.59
C ARG A 141 12.38 -8.32 11.96
N LEU A 142 12.74 -9.58 12.14
CA LEU A 142 11.98 -10.72 11.60
C LEU A 142 10.55 -10.76 12.17
N THR A 143 10.37 -10.43 13.44
CA THR A 143 9.07 -10.31 14.08
C THR A 143 8.22 -9.21 13.44
N LEU A 144 8.80 -8.05 13.12
CA LEU A 144 8.10 -6.99 12.40
C LEU A 144 7.76 -7.41 10.98
N LEU A 145 8.72 -7.92 10.21
CA LEU A 145 8.53 -8.32 8.81
C LEU A 145 7.49 -9.43 8.65
N SER A 146 7.42 -10.38 9.60
CA SER A 146 6.36 -11.40 9.59
C SER A 146 4.98 -10.80 9.82
N GLY A 147 4.88 -9.77 10.66
CA GLY A 147 3.69 -8.94 10.80
C GLY A 147 3.30 -8.28 9.47
N VAL A 148 4.25 -7.60 8.81
CA VAL A 148 4.00 -6.93 7.51
C VAL A 148 3.52 -7.91 6.44
N TRP A 149 4.14 -9.09 6.38
CA TRP A 149 3.75 -10.15 5.45
C TRP A 149 2.29 -10.59 5.67
N LEU A 150 1.88 -10.79 6.93
CA LEU A 150 0.49 -11.12 7.25
C LEU A 150 -0.46 -9.94 6.97
N GLY A 151 -0.07 -8.72 7.32
CA GLY A 151 -0.91 -7.52 7.14
C GLY A 151 -1.22 -7.24 5.68
N THR A 152 -0.20 -7.33 4.83
CA THR A 152 -0.35 -7.18 3.37
C THR A 152 -1.23 -8.29 2.78
N GLY A 153 -1.03 -9.53 3.24
CA GLY A 153 -1.88 -10.66 2.88
C GLY A 153 -3.35 -10.46 3.27
N PHE A 154 -3.62 -10.04 4.50
CA PHE A 154 -4.97 -9.76 4.99
C PHE A 154 -5.65 -8.62 4.23
N ALA A 155 -4.93 -7.55 3.90
CA ALA A 155 -5.46 -6.45 3.12
C ALA A 155 -5.97 -6.92 1.74
N VAL A 156 -5.14 -7.66 1.01
CA VAL A 156 -5.48 -8.16 -0.33
C VAL A 156 -6.58 -9.21 -0.26
N LEU A 157 -6.47 -10.19 0.65
CA LEU A 157 -7.47 -11.25 0.81
C LEU A 157 -8.84 -10.71 1.24
N GLY A 158 -8.86 -9.75 2.18
CA GLY A 158 -10.09 -9.10 2.63
C GLY A 158 -10.79 -8.36 1.50
N CYS A 159 -10.05 -7.52 0.76
CA CYS A 159 -10.59 -6.77 -0.37
C CYS A 159 -11.03 -7.69 -1.52
N PHE A 160 -10.27 -8.75 -1.80
CA PHE A 160 -10.64 -9.80 -2.75
C PHE A 160 -11.97 -10.46 -2.36
N GLY A 161 -12.11 -10.92 -1.12
CA GLY A 161 -13.33 -11.61 -0.64
C GLY A 161 -14.55 -10.70 -0.69
N ILE A 162 -14.40 -9.42 -0.33
CA ILE A 162 -15.47 -8.43 -0.49
C ILE A 162 -15.84 -8.27 -1.97
N ALA A 163 -14.88 -8.02 -2.86
CA ALA A 163 -15.18 -7.78 -4.26
C ALA A 163 -15.75 -9.02 -4.99
N GLU A 164 -15.35 -10.23 -4.60
CA GLU A 164 -15.84 -11.48 -5.18
C GLU A 164 -17.31 -11.78 -4.80
N THR A 165 -17.70 -11.43 -3.57
CA THR A 165 -19.06 -11.67 -3.05
C THR A 165 -20.10 -10.64 -3.52
N LEU A 166 -19.65 -9.46 -3.94
CA LEU A 166 -20.48 -8.34 -4.40
C LEU A 166 -20.95 -8.51 -5.85
N ARG A 167 -22.01 -9.30 -6.05
CA ARG A 167 -22.48 -9.72 -7.39
C ARG A 167 -23.58 -8.84 -7.99
N ARG A 168 -24.28 -8.01 -7.22
CA ARG A 168 -25.40 -7.18 -7.73
C ARG A 168 -24.86 -6.03 -8.58
N GLY A 169 -25.64 -5.59 -9.58
CA GLY A 169 -25.24 -4.51 -10.50
C GLY A 169 -24.79 -3.23 -9.80
N TRP A 170 -25.56 -2.76 -8.81
CA TRP A 170 -25.20 -1.56 -8.03
C TRP A 170 -23.94 -1.76 -7.16
N GLN A 171 -23.69 -2.98 -6.67
CA GLN A 171 -22.50 -3.29 -5.88
C GLN A 171 -21.24 -3.23 -6.75
N ARG A 172 -21.33 -3.75 -7.98
CA ARG A 172 -20.25 -3.64 -8.97
C ARG A 172 -19.95 -2.19 -9.32
N ILE A 173 -20.98 -1.34 -9.43
CA ILE A 173 -20.78 0.12 -9.59
C ILE A 173 -20.05 0.70 -8.37
N GLY A 174 -20.43 0.31 -7.15
CA GLY A 174 -19.74 0.72 -5.92
C GLY A 174 -18.25 0.38 -5.93
N ILE A 175 -17.87 -0.83 -6.36
CA ILE A 175 -16.46 -1.23 -6.50
C ILE A 175 -15.73 -0.35 -7.53
N ARG A 176 -16.38 -0.02 -8.66
CA ARG A 176 -15.79 0.84 -9.69
C ARG A 176 -15.56 2.27 -9.18
N ILE A 177 -16.49 2.80 -8.38
CA ILE A 177 -16.35 4.10 -7.70
C ILE A 177 -15.18 4.07 -6.73
N ALA A 178 -15.06 3.01 -5.91
CA ALA A 178 -13.91 2.85 -5.01
C ALA A 178 -12.59 2.82 -5.79
N GLY A 179 -12.54 2.11 -6.94
CA GLY A 179 -11.38 2.09 -7.83
C GLY A 179 -10.99 3.48 -8.35
N SER A 180 -11.96 4.30 -8.78
CA SER A 180 -11.67 5.65 -9.28
C SER A 180 -11.20 6.59 -8.17
N TRP A 181 -11.73 6.46 -6.96
CA TRP A 181 -11.24 7.21 -5.80
C TRP A 181 -9.81 6.83 -5.45
N ILE A 182 -9.49 5.53 -5.43
CA ILE A 182 -8.13 5.07 -5.16
C ILE A 182 -7.15 5.62 -6.21
N ALA A 183 -7.52 5.57 -7.50
CA ALA A 183 -6.69 6.12 -8.56
C ALA A 183 -6.48 7.64 -8.39
N ALA A 184 -7.54 8.39 -8.12
CA ALA A 184 -7.46 9.83 -7.90
C ALA A 184 -6.57 10.18 -6.69
N VAL A 185 -6.75 9.50 -5.55
CA VAL A 185 -5.92 9.70 -4.35
C VAL A 185 -4.47 9.36 -4.64
N SER A 186 -4.20 8.25 -5.33
CA SER A 186 -2.84 7.84 -5.68
C SER A 186 -2.13 8.89 -6.55
N ILE A 187 -2.82 9.45 -7.56
CA ILE A 187 -2.30 10.53 -8.41
C ILE A 187 -2.02 11.80 -7.58
N MET A 188 -2.92 12.17 -6.67
CA MET A 188 -2.72 13.34 -5.80
C MET A 188 -1.51 13.18 -4.88
N VAL A 189 -1.24 11.98 -4.37
CA VAL A 189 -0.06 11.75 -3.52
C VAL A 189 1.22 11.76 -4.37
N VAL A 190 1.20 11.12 -5.55
CA VAL A 190 2.35 11.15 -6.48
C VAL A 190 2.71 12.59 -6.86
N SER A 191 1.73 13.44 -7.12
CA SER A 191 2.00 14.84 -7.51
C SER A 191 2.62 15.66 -6.37
N VAL A 192 2.25 15.38 -5.13
CA VAL A 192 2.86 16.00 -3.94
C VAL A 192 4.31 15.55 -3.76
N ASP A 193 4.57 14.26 -3.95
CA ASP A 193 5.92 13.71 -3.80
C ASP A 193 6.85 14.12 -4.96
N ALA A 194 6.33 14.26 -6.18
CA ALA A 194 7.10 14.71 -7.34
C ALA A 194 7.42 16.22 -7.32
N GLY A 195 6.74 17.01 -6.48
CA GLY A 195 6.97 18.45 -6.34
C GLY A 195 7.97 18.83 -5.24
N ARG A 196 8.55 17.86 -4.54
CA ARG A 196 9.60 18.04 -3.52
C ARG A 196 10.97 17.70 -4.08
#